data_AF-R7TSI5-F1
#
_entry.id   AF-R7TSI5-F1
#
_cell.length_a   1.000
_cell.length_b   1.000
_cell.length_c   1.000
_cell.angle_alpha   90.00
_cell.angle_beta   90.00
_cell.angle_gamma   90.00
#
_symmetry.space_group_name_H-M   'P 1'
#
loop_
_entity.id
_entity.type
_entity.pdbx_description
1 polymer ?
#
loop_
_entity_poly.entity_id
_entity_poly.type
_entity_poly.pdbx_seq_one_letter_code
_entity_poly.pdbx_strand_id
1 'polypeptide(L)' 'RWEWVEIIEPKTREHMYANLTTGECVWEPPPGVKIKQADNNQWWELFDQNTSRFYYY' A
#
# COMPACT_ATOMS: atom_id res chain seq x y z
N ARG A 1 6.30 14.97 -5.58
CA ARG A 1 6.47 13.88 -4.60
C ARG A 1 5.13 13.15 -4.53
N TRP A 2 5.10 11.81 -4.56
CA TRP A 2 3.86 11.04 -4.40
C TRP A 2 3.65 10.85 -2.89
N GLU A 3 2.49 11.25 -2.38
CA GLU A 3 2.16 11.12 -0.95
C GLU A 3 1.46 9.79 -0.69
N TRP A 4 0.73 9.30 -1.68
CA TRP A 4 0.04 8.02 -1.63
C TRP A 4 0.65 7.03 -2.61
N VAL A 5 0.68 5.76 -2.21
CA VAL A 5 1.08 4.63 -3.03
C VAL A 5 -0.03 3.59 -3.01
N GLU A 6 -0.25 2.97 -4.15
CA GLU A 6 -1.09 1.79 -4.27
C GLU A 6 -0.25 0.53 -4.03
N ILE A 7 -0.85 -0.42 -3.31
CA ILE A 7 -0.29 -1.72 -2.94
C ILE A 7 -1.33 -2.75 -3.36
N ILE A 8 -0.92 -3.73 -4.15
CA ILE A 8 -1.79 -4.83 -4.59
C ILE A 8 -1.38 -6.09 -3.84
N GLU A 9 -2.31 -6.65 -3.06
CA GLU A 9 -2.09 -7.89 -2.32
C GLU A 9 -2.03 -9.06 -3.32
N PRO A 10 -0.96 -9.87 -3.36
CA PRO A 10 -0.73 -10.78 -4.47
C PRO A 10 -1.68 -11.98 -4.53
N LYS A 11 -2.25 -12.42 -3.41
CA LYS A 11 -3.14 -13.60 -3.35
C LYS A 11 -4.56 -13.21 -3.72
N THR A 12 -5.07 -12.14 -3.12
CA THR A 12 -6.45 -11.68 -3.35
C THR A 12 -6.56 -10.70 -4.51
N ARG A 13 -5.46 -10.06 -4.89
CA ARG A 13 -5.41 -8.88 -5.77
C ARG A 13 -6.21 -7.71 -5.23
N GLU A 14 -6.35 -7.63 -3.91
CA GLU A 14 -6.96 -6.48 -3.25
C GLU A 14 -6.05 -5.26 -3.35
N HIS A 15 -6.67 -4.11 -3.59
CA HIS A 15 -5.98 -2.84 -3.72
C HIS A 15 -6.05 -2.09 -2.38
N MET A 16 -4.90 -1.66 -1.89
CA MET A 16 -4.76 -0.86 -0.69
C MET A 16 -3.94 0.39 -1.03
N TYR A 17 -4.27 1.52 -0.40
CA TYR A 17 -3.57 2.78 -0.58
C TYR A 17 -2.94 3.19 0.74
N ALA A 18 -1.64 3.45 0.71
CA ALA A 18 -0.88 3.87 1.88
C ALA A 18 -0.34 5.29 1.70
N ASN A 19 -0.47 6.12 2.73
CA ASN A 19 0.09 7.45 2.78
C ASN A 19 1.50 7.38 3.37
N LEU A 20 2.51 7.76 2.58
CA LEU A 20 3.92 7.74 2.98
C LEU A 20 4.28 8.85 3.99
N THR A 21 3.43 9.87 4.13
CA THR A 21 3.63 10.99 5.05
C THR A 21 3.01 10.73 6.41
N THR A 22 1.79 10.18 6.44
CA THR A 22 1.02 9.97 7.70
C THR A 22 1.08 8.53 8.21
N GLY A 23 1.38 7.56 7.33
CA GLY A 23 1.28 6.13 7.63
C GLY A 23 -0.15 5.59 7.59
N GLU A 24 -1.13 6.39 7.15
CA GLU A 24 -2.52 5.94 7.01
C GLU A 24 -2.65 4.91 5.87
N CYS A 25 -3.48 3.89 6.08
CA CYS A 25 -3.85 2.91 5.08
C CYS A 25 -5.37 2.87 4.89
N VAL A 26 -5.79 2.85 3.63
CA VAL A 26 -7.21 2.79 3.24
C VAL A 26 -7.38 1.83 2.07
N TRP A 27 -8.56 1.24 1.96
CA TRP A 27 -8.90 0.33 0.85
C TRP A 27 -9.50 1.06 -0.36
N GLU A 28 -10.05 2.25 -0.13
CA GLU A 28 -10.64 3.09 -1.17
C GLU A 28 -9.67 4.21 -1.57
N PRO A 29 -9.57 4.58 -2.86
CA PRO A 29 -8.67 5.62 -3.31
C PRO A 29 -9.08 6.99 -2.74
N PRO A 30 -8.18 7.68 -2.01
CA PRO A 30 -8.49 8.99 -1.47
C PRO A 30 -8.79 10.02 -2.58
N PRO A 31 -9.84 10.85 -2.43
CA PRO A 31 -10.24 11.78 -3.48
C PRO A 31 -9.23 12.93 -3.64
N GLY A 32 -8.89 13.25 -4.88
CA GLY A 32 -8.12 14.45 -5.22
C GLY A 32 -6.62 14.40 -4.90
N VAL A 33 -6.09 13.25 -4.49
CA VAL A 33 -4.65 13.09 -4.23
C VAL A 33 -3.93 12.33 -5.36
N LYS A 34 -2.64 12.61 -5.52
CA LYS A 34 -1.79 11.89 -6.48
C LYS A 34 -1.31 10.57 -5.86
N ILE A 35 -1.79 9.47 -6.43
CA ILE A 35 -1.43 8.11 -6.04
C ILE A 35 -0.41 7.58 -7.03
N LYS A 36 0.73 7.07 -6.52
CA LYS A 36 1.63 6.25 -7.33
C LYS A 36 1.00 4.86 -7.46
N GLN A 37 0.54 4.54 -8.67
CA GLN A 37 0.01 3.20 -9.00
C GLN A 37 1.04 2.11 -8.74
N ALA A 38 0.56 0.92 -8.40
CA ALA A 38 1.43 -0.24 -8.21
C ALA A 38 2.11 -0.60 -9.54
N ASP A 39 3.44 -0.78 -9.50
CA ASP A 39 4.22 -1.22 -10.66
C ASP A 39 4.75 -2.65 -10.44
N ASN A 40 4.99 -3.40 -11.53
CA ASN A 40 5.48 -4.78 -11.45
C ASN A 40 6.89 -4.92 -10.84
N ASN A 41 7.56 -3.81 -10.53
CA ASN A 41 8.93 -3.77 -10.05
C ASN A 41 9.03 -3.26 -8.61
N GLN A 42 7.89 -3.22 -7.92
CA GLN A 42 7.75 -2.65 -6.59
C GLN A 42 7.82 -3.75 -5.54
N TRP A 43 8.77 -3.59 -4.61
CA TRP A 43 8.90 -4.47 -3.46
C TRP A 43 8.47 -3.74 -2.18
N TRP A 44 7.89 -4.48 -1.25
CA TRP A 44 7.37 -3.99 0.02
C TRP A 44 7.80 -4.91 1.16
N GLU A 45 8.22 -4.29 2.26
CA GLU A 45 8.27 -4.92 3.59
C GLU A 45 7.12 -4.32 4.40
N LEU A 46 6.11 -5.13 4.72
CA LEU A 46 4.97 -4.72 5.54
C LEU A 46 5.00 -5.50 6.86
N PHE A 47 4.61 -4.86 7.95
CA PHE A 47 4.46 -5.51 9.25
C PHE A 47 2.98 -5.54 9.66
N ASP A 48 2.43 -6.74 9.79
CA ASP A 48 1.09 -6.93 10.32
C ASP A 48 1.15 -7.10 11.83
N GLN A 49 0.61 -6.14 12.56
CA GLN A 49 0.54 -6.17 14.02
C GLN A 49 -0.39 -7.28 14.54
N ASN A 50 -1.45 -7.63 13.81
CA ASN A 50 -2.42 -8.62 14.26
C ASN A 50 -1.81 -10.03 14.31
N THR A 51 -0.96 -10.34 13.32
CA THR A 51 -0.28 -11.65 13.24
C THR A 51 1.17 -11.61 13.68
N SER A 52 1.72 -10.42 13.97
CA SER A 52 3.14 -10.19 14.27
C SER A 52 4.06 -10.76 13.17
N ARG A 53 3.69 -10.56 11.91
CA ARG A 53 4.41 -11.10 10.74
C ARG A 53 4.90 -10.00 9.81
N PHE A 54 6.07 -10.23 9.26
CA PHE A 54 6.58 -9.50 8.10
C PHE A 54 6.05 -10.12 6.82
N TYR A 55 5.57 -9.28 5.92
CA TYR A 55 5.19 -9.63 4.56
C TYR A 55 6.21 -8.99 3.63
N TYR A 56 6.84 -9.84 2.82
CA TYR A 56 7.78 -9.44 1.78
C TYR A 56 7.12 -9.69 0.43
N TYR A 57 7.06 -8.67 -0.41
CA TYR A 57 6.64 -8.78 -1.79
C TYR A 57 7.57 -8.00 -2.69
#